data_AF-A0AAN8NN44-F1
#
_entry.id   AF-A0AAN8NN44-F1
#
_cell.length_a   1.000
_cell.length_b   1.000
_cell.length_c   1.000
_cell.angle_alpha   90.00
_cell.angle_beta   90.00
_cell.angle_gamma   90.00
#
_symmetry.space_group_name_H-M   'P 1'
#
loop_
_entity.id
_entity.type
_entity.pdbx_description
1 polymer ?
#
loop_
_entity_poly.entity_id
_entity_poly.type
_entity_poly.pdbx_seq_one_letter_code
_entity_poly.pdbx_strand_id
1 'polypeptide(L)'
;MASSYGIPQSMRIAVPENSRVVDVRVVVHKTASIVNDRHVNHWCIYFHTEEGFIVKVNMREKTQTEWPYVPFRNATYGWPGILDISAYQTHTITPSMIKAWDLHTLCQPRVKDLIRVLRRNQREFYTMSKCGSGCRFWVYTAIADWEGVGYLNIGTIQYIQERLMFWYDHRQDLVRTVIKEPLDTMPPGKFWTPEEWTAEMRLYDPFHPSADLWHDYSR
;
A
#
# COMPACT_ATOMS: atom_id res chain seq x y z
N MET A 1 -4.11 -15.94 -5.14
CA MET A 1 -5.34 -15.29 -5.65
C MET A 1 -5.12 -13.78 -5.61
N ALA A 2 -5.29 -13.08 -6.74
CA ALA A 2 -5.15 -11.63 -6.78
C ALA A 2 -6.24 -10.98 -5.93
N SER A 3 -5.86 -10.20 -4.93
CA SER A 3 -6.80 -9.65 -3.97
C SER A 3 -7.40 -8.35 -4.51
N SER A 4 -8.56 -8.41 -5.14
CA SER A 4 -9.28 -7.22 -5.64
C SER A 4 -10.09 -6.56 -4.53
N TYR A 5 -9.42 -5.98 -3.52
CA TYR A 5 -10.10 -5.11 -2.56
C TYR A 5 -10.29 -3.72 -3.18
N GLY A 6 -11.54 -3.31 -3.40
CA GLY A 6 -11.87 -1.95 -3.80
C GLY A 6 -12.93 -1.82 -4.90
N ILE A 7 -12.95 -0.67 -5.57
CA ILE A 7 -13.86 -0.39 -6.70
C ILE A 7 -13.49 -1.27 -7.90
N PRO A 8 -14.46 -1.92 -8.58
CA PRO A 8 -14.20 -2.84 -9.69
C PRO A 8 -13.29 -2.24 -10.77
N GLN A 9 -12.40 -3.06 -11.35
CA GLN A 9 -11.51 -2.60 -12.43
C GLN A 9 -12.26 -2.08 -13.66
N SER A 10 -13.45 -2.59 -13.95
CA SER A 10 -14.31 -2.14 -15.04
C SER A 10 -14.78 -0.69 -14.91
N MET A 11 -14.69 -0.10 -13.71
CA MET A 11 -15.04 1.29 -13.45
C MET A 11 -13.83 2.22 -13.47
N ARG A 12 -12.64 1.72 -13.82
CA ARG A 12 -11.43 2.53 -13.88
C ARG A 12 -11.53 3.54 -15.02
N ILE A 13 -11.17 4.77 -14.70
CA ILE A 13 -10.93 5.83 -15.68
C ILE A 13 -9.44 6.13 -15.77
N ALA A 14 -9.06 6.95 -16.75
CA ALA A 14 -7.73 7.56 -16.79
C ALA A 14 -7.50 8.38 -15.51
N VAL A 15 -6.28 8.35 -14.97
CA VAL A 15 -5.92 9.13 -13.78
C VAL A 15 -6.08 10.63 -14.09
N PRO A 16 -6.92 11.37 -13.36
CA PRO A 16 -7.14 12.78 -13.61
C PRO A 16 -5.97 13.61 -13.05
N GLU A 17 -4.83 13.58 -13.72
CA GLU A 17 -3.55 14.12 -13.23
C GLU A 17 -3.59 15.60 -12.81
N ASN A 18 -4.46 16.39 -13.44
CA ASN A 18 -4.58 17.83 -13.20
C ASN A 18 -5.65 18.19 -12.16
N SER A 19 -6.44 17.23 -11.70
CA SER A 19 -7.46 17.45 -10.67
C SER A 19 -6.83 17.84 -9.34
N ARG A 20 -7.44 18.82 -8.67
CA ARG A 20 -7.01 19.28 -7.35
C ARG A 20 -7.42 18.27 -6.30
N VAL A 21 -6.48 17.81 -5.50
CA VAL A 21 -6.76 16.95 -4.35
C VAL A 21 -7.19 17.85 -3.20
N VAL A 22 -8.33 17.53 -2.60
CA VAL A 22 -8.89 18.21 -1.44
C VAL A 22 -8.48 17.45 -0.18
N ASP A 23 -8.68 16.14 -0.19
CA ASP A 23 -8.32 15.27 0.93
C ASP A 23 -7.49 14.06 0.49
N VAL A 24 -6.51 13.72 1.32
CA VAL A 24 -5.82 12.43 1.30
C VAL A 24 -6.49 11.54 2.35
N ARG A 25 -7.28 10.58 1.89
CA ARG A 25 -7.98 9.62 2.75
C ARG A 25 -7.15 8.35 2.92
N VAL A 26 -6.76 8.04 4.15
CA VAL A 26 -6.13 6.76 4.51
C VAL A 26 -7.22 5.77 4.87
N VAL A 27 -7.17 4.56 4.29
CA VAL A 27 -8.23 3.55 4.45
C VAL A 27 -7.64 2.21 4.83
N VAL A 28 -8.32 1.55 5.77
CA VAL A 28 -8.11 0.15 6.10
C VAL A 28 -9.25 -0.68 5.53
N HIS A 29 -8.90 -1.71 4.76
CA HIS A 29 -9.82 -2.68 4.17
C HIS A 29 -9.71 -4.05 4.83
N LYS A 30 -10.84 -4.73 4.98
CA LYS A 30 -10.86 -6.18 5.22
C LYS A 30 -10.33 -6.90 4.00
N THR A 31 -9.49 -7.90 4.23
CA THR A 31 -9.09 -8.85 3.20
C THR A 31 -9.90 -10.15 3.33
N ALA A 32 -9.91 -10.96 2.27
CA ALA A 32 -10.46 -12.30 2.29
C ALA A 32 -9.58 -13.29 3.10
N SER A 33 -8.33 -12.91 3.40
CA SER A 33 -7.39 -13.73 4.16
C SER A 33 -7.69 -13.66 5.66
N ILE A 34 -7.69 -14.83 6.30
CA ILE A 34 -7.80 -14.99 7.75
C ILE A 34 -6.52 -15.64 8.24
N VAL A 35 -5.87 -15.04 9.24
CA VAL A 35 -4.67 -15.59 9.91
C VAL A 35 -4.92 -15.57 11.41
N ASN A 36 -4.76 -16.71 12.07
CA ASN A 36 -5.04 -16.88 13.51
C ASN A 36 -6.42 -16.34 13.90
N ASP A 37 -7.47 -16.72 13.13
CA ASP A 37 -8.86 -16.29 13.31
C ASP A 37 -9.08 -14.76 13.27
N ARG A 38 -8.21 -14.03 12.56
CA ARG A 38 -8.31 -12.59 12.35
C ARG A 38 -8.26 -12.26 10.86
N HIS A 39 -9.14 -11.37 10.41
CA HIS A 39 -9.06 -10.81 9.06
C HIS A 39 -7.75 -10.04 8.90
N VAL A 40 -6.93 -10.44 7.94
CA VAL A 40 -5.78 -9.63 7.54
C VAL A 40 -6.33 -8.31 6.98
N ASN A 41 -5.68 -7.20 7.31
CA ASN A 41 -6.08 -5.88 6.83
C ASN A 41 -5.13 -5.40 5.75
N HIS A 42 -5.68 -4.71 4.75
CA HIS A 42 -4.89 -4.01 3.74
C HIS A 42 -5.08 -2.50 3.86
N TRP A 43 -3.99 -1.76 3.76
CA TRP A 43 -4.00 -0.30 3.90
C TRP A 43 -3.64 0.36 2.58
N CYS A 44 -4.40 1.38 2.22
CA CYS A 44 -4.13 2.19 1.03
C CYS A 44 -4.62 3.62 1.21
N ILE A 45 -4.34 4.45 0.21
CA ILE A 45 -4.63 5.87 0.21
C ILE A 45 -5.60 6.16 -0.94
N TYR A 46 -6.50 7.11 -0.72
CA TYR A 46 -7.40 7.64 -1.74
C TYR A 46 -7.26 9.15 -1.78
N PHE A 47 -7.08 9.72 -2.96
CA PHE A 47 -7.21 11.15 -3.18
C PHE A 47 -8.66 11.46 -3.53
N HIS A 48 -9.28 12.34 -2.76
CA HIS A 48 -10.55 12.95 -3.10
C HIS A 48 -10.26 14.24 -3.84
N THR A 49 -10.78 14.37 -5.06
CA THR A 49 -10.59 15.57 -5.86
C THR A 49 -11.79 16.50 -5.80
N GLU A 50 -11.56 17.78 -6.07
CA GLU A 50 -12.60 18.82 -6.11
C GLU A 50 -13.69 18.52 -7.14
N GLU A 51 -13.31 17.92 -8.27
CA GLU A 51 -14.21 17.51 -9.35
C GLU A 51 -14.93 16.19 -9.06
N GLY A 52 -14.68 15.59 -7.89
CA GLY A 52 -15.37 14.40 -7.41
C GLY A 52 -14.80 13.07 -7.87
N PHE A 53 -13.60 13.07 -8.45
CA PHE A 53 -12.87 11.85 -8.75
C PHE A 53 -12.26 11.27 -7.47
N ILE A 54 -12.08 9.95 -7.49
CA ILE A 54 -11.31 9.21 -6.49
C ILE A 54 -10.09 8.60 -7.17
N VAL A 55 -8.90 8.88 -6.65
CA VAL A 55 -7.65 8.21 -7.07
C VAL A 55 -7.15 7.32 -5.95
N LYS A 56 -7.26 6.01 -6.13
CA LYS A 56 -6.64 5.02 -5.24
C LYS A 56 -5.15 4.97 -5.51
N VAL A 57 -4.35 5.20 -4.48
CA VAL A 57 -2.90 5.05 -4.46
C VAL A 57 -2.58 3.90 -3.51
N ASN A 58 -2.08 2.82 -4.07
CA ASN A 58 -1.97 1.55 -3.37
C ASN A 58 -0.59 0.95 -3.53
N MET A 59 -0.02 0.46 -2.44
CA MET A 59 1.14 -0.44 -2.49
C MET A 59 0.66 -1.83 -2.12
N ARG A 60 0.53 -2.69 -3.13
CA ARG A 60 0.14 -4.09 -2.95
C ARG A 60 1.31 -5.01 -3.25
N GLU A 61 1.24 -6.23 -2.76
CA GLU A 61 2.15 -7.29 -3.19
C GLU A 61 1.95 -7.60 -4.67
N LYS A 62 3.06 -7.88 -5.36
CA LYS A 62 3.01 -8.55 -6.65
C LYS A 62 2.40 -9.93 -6.47
N THR A 63 1.54 -10.34 -7.39
CA THR A 63 1.01 -11.71 -7.43
C THR A 63 2.06 -12.67 -7.99
N GLN A 64 1.85 -13.98 -7.80
CA GLN A 64 2.69 -15.01 -8.43
C GLN A 64 2.77 -14.87 -9.96
N THR A 65 1.74 -14.33 -10.61
CA THR A 65 1.74 -14.11 -12.06
C THR A 65 2.57 -12.89 -12.46
N GLU A 66 2.66 -11.87 -11.59
CA GLU A 66 3.47 -10.66 -11.82
C GLU A 66 4.93 -10.84 -11.34
N TRP A 67 5.14 -11.79 -10.44
CA TRP A 67 6.43 -12.14 -9.86
C TRP A 67 6.44 -13.65 -9.56
N PRO A 68 6.91 -14.49 -10.51
CA PRO A 68 6.84 -15.94 -10.37
C PRO A 68 7.87 -16.53 -9.38
N TYR A 69 8.62 -15.69 -8.67
CA TYR A 69 9.68 -16.11 -7.76
C TYR A 69 9.23 -16.03 -6.31
N VAL A 70 9.60 -17.04 -5.53
CA VAL A 70 9.30 -17.08 -4.10
C VAL A 70 10.50 -16.51 -3.34
N PRO A 71 10.33 -15.53 -2.44
CA PRO A 71 11.42 -15.06 -1.58
C PRO A 71 12.04 -16.23 -0.81
N PHE A 72 13.37 -16.24 -0.67
CA PHE A 72 14.07 -17.30 0.05
C PHE A 72 13.56 -17.46 1.49
N ARG A 73 13.63 -18.68 2.03
CA ARG A 73 13.23 -18.96 3.43
C ARG A 73 13.98 -18.06 4.43
N ASN A 74 15.25 -17.76 4.15
CA ASN A 74 16.10 -16.88 4.94
C ASN A 74 16.06 -15.40 4.50
N ALA A 75 15.23 -15.03 3.53
CA ALA A 75 15.10 -13.64 3.12
C ALA A 75 14.70 -12.76 4.30
N THR A 76 15.32 -11.58 4.37
CA THR A 76 15.04 -10.55 5.37
C THR A 76 13.69 -9.87 5.10
N TYR A 77 13.31 -9.75 3.82
CA TYR A 77 12.08 -9.10 3.37
C TYR A 77 11.18 -10.08 2.61
N GLY A 78 9.92 -9.69 2.42
CA GLY A 78 8.88 -10.50 1.78
C GLY A 78 8.80 -10.25 0.28
N TRP A 79 7.57 -10.21 -0.24
CA TRP A 79 7.31 -10.03 -1.65
C TRP A 79 7.60 -8.60 -2.12
N PRO A 80 8.09 -8.42 -3.37
CA PRO A 80 8.16 -7.12 -4.00
C PRO A 80 6.78 -6.48 -4.07
N GLY A 81 6.72 -5.19 -3.78
CA GLY A 81 5.53 -4.37 -3.94
C GLY A 81 5.33 -3.90 -5.38
N ILE A 82 4.14 -3.42 -5.65
CA ILE A 82 3.80 -2.64 -6.85
C ILE A 82 2.97 -1.43 -6.44
N LEU A 83 3.41 -0.25 -6.87
CA LEU A 83 2.66 0.99 -6.78
C LEU A 83 1.53 0.96 -7.82
N ASP A 84 0.33 0.60 -7.38
CA ASP A 84 -0.88 0.48 -8.17
C ASP A 84 -1.72 1.75 -7.98
N ILE A 85 -1.82 2.55 -9.03
CA ILE A 85 -2.58 3.79 -9.06
C ILE A 85 -3.75 3.62 -10.01
N SER A 86 -4.95 3.90 -9.51
CA SER A 86 -6.19 3.76 -10.29
C SER A 86 -7.19 4.83 -9.93
N ALA A 87 -7.96 5.33 -10.90
CA ALA A 87 -8.92 6.40 -10.70
C ALA A 87 -10.35 5.99 -11.05
N TYR A 88 -11.32 6.66 -10.44
CA TYR A 88 -12.75 6.35 -10.51
C TYR A 88 -13.59 7.64 -10.47
N GLN A 89 -14.75 7.67 -11.13
CA GLN A 89 -15.67 8.82 -11.19
C GLN A 89 -16.56 9.02 -9.96
N THR A 90 -16.62 8.05 -9.05
CA THR A 90 -17.63 8.02 -7.98
C THR A 90 -17.00 8.07 -6.60
N HIS A 91 -17.73 8.64 -5.64
CA HIS A 91 -17.35 8.68 -4.22
C HIS A 91 -17.49 7.32 -3.52
N THR A 92 -17.40 6.21 -4.25
CA THR A 92 -17.87 4.91 -3.78
C THR A 92 -17.05 4.42 -2.59
N ILE A 93 -17.74 4.26 -1.46
CA ILE A 93 -17.28 3.48 -0.33
C ILE A 93 -17.12 2.04 -0.81
N THR A 94 -15.90 1.51 -0.74
CA THR A 94 -15.68 0.11 -1.09
C THR A 94 -16.32 -0.79 -0.03
N PRO A 95 -17.05 -1.86 -0.39
CA PRO A 95 -17.66 -2.77 0.58
C PRO A 95 -16.67 -3.46 1.54
N SER A 96 -15.38 -3.43 1.20
CA SER A 96 -14.29 -3.94 2.05
C SER A 96 -13.76 -2.90 3.03
N MET A 97 -14.19 -1.65 2.98
CA MET A 97 -13.71 -0.61 3.90
C MET A 97 -14.15 -0.92 5.33
N ILE A 98 -13.20 -0.89 6.27
CA ILE A 98 -13.49 -1.00 7.71
C ILE A 98 -13.50 0.39 8.35
N LYS A 99 -12.49 1.22 8.04
CA LYS A 99 -12.36 2.57 8.59
C LYS A 99 -11.53 3.46 7.67
N ALA A 100 -11.75 4.77 7.76
CA ALA A 100 -11.05 5.78 6.98
C ALA A 100 -10.70 7.00 7.85
N TRP A 101 -9.66 7.72 7.46
CA TRP A 101 -9.23 8.98 8.05
C TRP A 101 -8.89 9.97 6.96
N ASP A 102 -9.54 11.12 6.99
CA ASP A 102 -9.34 12.19 6.00
C ASP A 102 -8.31 13.18 6.50
N LEU A 103 -7.31 13.43 5.64
CA LEU A 103 -6.22 14.36 5.89
C LEU A 103 -6.36 15.49 4.86
N HIS A 104 -6.78 16.65 5.35
CA HIS A 104 -6.99 17.79 4.46
C HIS A 104 -5.66 18.27 3.88
N THR A 105 -5.65 18.50 2.57
CA THR A 105 -4.44 18.96 1.88
C THR A 105 -4.23 20.46 2.02
N LEU A 106 -2.98 20.87 2.06
CA LEU A 106 -2.55 22.26 2.00
C LEU A 106 -2.17 22.64 0.58
N CYS A 107 -2.41 23.90 0.20
CA CYS A 107 -2.00 24.44 -1.11
C CYS A 107 -2.64 23.76 -2.34
N GLN A 108 -3.66 22.91 -2.14
CA GLN A 108 -4.44 22.24 -3.20
C GLN A 108 -3.58 21.56 -4.28
N PRO A 109 -2.69 20.61 -3.90
CA PRO A 109 -1.84 19.90 -4.85
C PRO A 109 -2.68 19.16 -5.89
N ARG A 110 -2.16 19.01 -7.11
CA ARG A 110 -2.80 18.16 -8.10
C ARG A 110 -2.43 16.70 -7.86
N VAL A 111 -3.25 15.78 -8.35
CA VAL A 111 -2.99 14.33 -8.30
C VAL A 111 -1.56 14.00 -8.73
N LYS A 112 -1.10 14.57 -9.86
CA LYS A 112 0.26 14.33 -10.38
C LYS A 112 1.37 14.83 -9.46
N ASP A 113 1.12 15.86 -8.65
CA ASP A 113 2.14 16.44 -7.79
C ASP A 113 2.42 15.52 -6.59
N LEU A 114 1.37 14.97 -5.98
CA LEU A 114 1.48 13.94 -4.93
C LEU A 114 2.16 12.66 -5.45
N ILE A 115 1.80 12.20 -6.65
CA ILE A 115 2.42 11.02 -7.28
C ILE A 115 3.90 11.29 -7.60
N ARG A 116 4.24 12.51 -8.07
CA ARG A 116 5.62 12.89 -8.36
C ARG A 116 6.49 12.83 -7.10
N VAL A 117 5.97 13.23 -5.93
CA VAL A 117 6.70 13.12 -4.66
C VAL A 117 7.08 11.66 -4.38
N LEU A 118 6.12 10.73 -4.53
CA LEU A 118 6.38 9.30 -4.32
C LEU A 118 7.46 8.78 -5.27
N ARG A 119 7.38 9.10 -6.56
CA ARG A 119 8.36 8.66 -7.57
C ARG A 119 9.74 9.27 -7.35
N ARG A 120 9.80 10.56 -7.03
CA ARG A 120 11.06 11.25 -6.70
C ARG A 120 11.74 10.60 -5.49
N ASN A 121 10.95 10.18 -4.51
CA ASN A 121 11.41 9.50 -3.30
C ASN A 121 11.48 7.97 -3.46
N GLN A 122 11.36 7.45 -4.70
CA GLN A 122 11.59 6.05 -5.05
C GLN A 122 10.65 5.07 -4.33
N ARG A 123 9.43 5.51 -3.98
CA ARG A 123 8.48 4.71 -3.19
C ARG A 123 7.87 3.54 -3.96
N GLU A 124 8.07 3.48 -5.27
CA GLU A 124 7.72 2.33 -6.12
C GLU A 124 8.68 1.14 -5.95
N PHE A 125 9.93 1.38 -5.53
CA PHE A 125 10.94 0.35 -5.32
C PHE A 125 10.88 -0.14 -3.87
N TYR A 126 9.78 -0.81 -3.54
CA TYR A 126 9.48 -1.26 -2.18
C TYR A 126 9.30 -2.77 -2.11
N THR A 127 9.89 -3.40 -1.10
CA THR A 127 9.63 -4.81 -0.73
C THR A 127 8.90 -4.84 0.60
N MET A 128 7.83 -5.63 0.69
CA MET A 128 7.07 -5.79 1.92
C MET A 128 7.93 -6.41 3.03
N SER A 129 7.51 -6.24 4.28
CA SER A 129 8.02 -7.07 5.39
C SER A 129 7.78 -8.56 5.12
N LYS A 130 8.57 -9.46 5.71
CA LYS A 130 8.52 -10.92 5.50
C LYS A 130 7.12 -11.56 5.63
N CYS A 131 6.24 -10.99 6.47
CA CYS A 131 4.87 -11.49 6.67
C CYS A 131 3.81 -10.75 5.83
N GLY A 132 4.22 -10.03 4.79
CA GLY A 132 3.31 -9.30 3.89
C GLY A 132 2.57 -8.10 4.51
N SER A 133 2.96 -7.71 5.73
CA SER A 133 2.32 -6.62 6.49
C SER A 133 2.88 -5.22 6.17
N GLY A 134 3.64 -5.08 5.08
CA GLY A 134 4.39 -3.87 4.75
C GLY A 134 3.54 -2.69 4.25
N CYS A 135 2.25 -2.88 3.97
CA CYS A 135 1.39 -1.82 3.43
C CYS A 135 1.20 -0.65 4.42
N ARG A 136 1.16 -0.91 5.73
CA ARG A 136 1.06 0.15 6.76
C ARG A 136 2.30 1.03 6.80
N PHE A 137 3.48 0.39 6.80
CA PHE A 137 4.75 1.11 6.76
C PHE A 137 4.87 1.96 5.51
N TRP A 138 4.46 1.43 4.35
CA TRP A 138 4.47 2.18 3.11
C TRP A 138 3.52 3.39 3.16
N VAL A 139 2.29 3.22 3.66
CA VAL A 139 1.33 4.32 3.85
C VAL A 139 1.90 5.38 4.80
N TYR A 140 2.47 4.97 5.92
CA TYR A 140 3.17 5.88 6.86
C TYR A 140 4.23 6.70 6.12
N THR A 141 5.11 6.07 5.34
CA THR A 141 6.15 6.76 4.58
C THR A 141 5.59 7.72 3.54
N ALA A 142 4.53 7.33 2.81
CA ALA A 142 3.89 8.20 1.83
C ALA A 142 3.29 9.46 2.46
N ILE A 143 2.62 9.33 3.61
CA ILE A 143 2.10 10.49 4.36
C ILE A 143 3.25 11.38 4.85
N ALA A 144 4.33 10.78 5.37
CA ALA A 144 5.50 11.54 5.82
C ALA A 144 6.15 12.33 4.67
N ASP A 145 6.24 11.75 3.47
CA ASP A 145 6.77 12.43 2.29
C ASP A 145 5.93 13.65 1.90
N TRP A 146 4.60 13.54 1.96
CA TRP A 146 3.69 14.64 1.60
C TRP A 146 3.64 15.73 2.67
N GLU A 147 3.70 15.37 3.95
CA GLU A 147 3.89 16.35 5.03
C GLU A 147 5.24 17.08 4.87
N GLY A 148 6.32 16.36 4.59
CA GLY A 148 7.66 16.91 4.44
C GLY A 148 7.83 17.92 3.30
N VAL A 149 6.95 17.87 2.28
CA VAL A 149 6.90 18.87 1.20
C VAL A 149 5.82 19.94 1.38
N GLY A 150 5.11 19.92 2.51
CA GLY A 150 4.10 20.92 2.85
C GLY A 150 2.74 20.74 2.18
N TYR A 151 2.41 19.54 1.69
CA TYR A 151 1.07 19.24 1.17
C TYR A 151 0.07 18.80 2.25
N LEU A 152 0.55 18.50 3.46
CA LEU A 152 -0.26 18.18 4.63
C LEU A 152 0.21 19.04 5.81
N ASN A 153 -0.67 19.20 6.81
CA ASN A 153 -0.32 19.93 8.04
C ASN A 153 0.81 19.22 8.79
N ILE A 154 1.67 20.00 9.46
CA ILE A 154 2.67 19.47 10.39
C ILE A 154 1.96 18.68 11.49
N GLY A 155 2.46 17.48 11.80
CA GLY A 155 1.89 16.57 12.80
C GLY A 155 0.85 15.58 12.23
N THR A 156 0.54 15.66 10.94
CA THR A 156 -0.34 14.69 10.26
C THR A 156 0.23 13.28 10.32
N ILE A 157 1.54 13.13 10.21
CA ILE A 157 2.25 11.85 10.28
C ILE A 157 2.14 11.23 11.68
N GLN A 158 2.30 12.03 12.73
CA GLN A 158 2.13 11.57 14.11
C GLN A 158 0.68 11.13 14.34
N TYR A 159 -0.27 11.94 13.88
CA TYR A 159 -1.69 11.60 13.93
C TYR A 159 -1.98 10.26 13.23
N ILE A 160 -1.51 10.04 12.01
CA ILE A 160 -1.81 8.79 11.30
C ILE A 160 -1.05 7.59 11.86
N GLN A 161 0.16 7.78 12.39
CA GLN A 161 0.97 6.72 12.97
C GLN A 161 0.21 5.97 14.05
N GLU A 162 -0.39 6.69 15.01
CA GLU A 162 -1.20 6.09 16.09
C GLU A 162 -2.31 5.20 15.54
N ARG A 163 -2.93 5.58 14.42
CA ARG A 163 -4.06 4.86 13.81
C ARG A 163 -3.61 3.62 13.04
N LEU A 164 -2.42 3.67 12.43
CA LEU A 164 -1.80 2.59 11.66
C LEU A 164 -1.32 1.42 12.55
N MET A 165 -1.13 1.66 13.85
CA MET A 165 -0.69 0.62 14.80
C MET A 165 -1.80 -0.39 15.16
N PHE A 166 -3.06 -0.06 14.92
CA PHE A 166 -4.19 -0.91 15.30
C PHE A 166 -4.54 -1.97 14.24
N TRP A 167 -4.94 -3.16 14.70
CA TRP A 167 -5.69 -4.11 13.89
C TRP A 167 -7.18 -3.81 13.96
N TYR A 168 -7.81 -3.82 12.80
CA TYR A 168 -9.25 -3.62 12.67
C TYR A 168 -9.88 -4.95 12.31
N ASP A 169 -10.61 -5.54 13.25
CA ASP A 169 -11.46 -6.70 12.98
C ASP A 169 -12.90 -6.21 12.81
N HIS A 170 -13.47 -6.49 11.63
CA HIS A 170 -14.88 -6.24 11.36
C HIS A 170 -15.56 -7.58 11.18
N ARG A 171 -16.11 -8.11 12.28
CA ARG A 171 -16.92 -9.32 12.23
C ARG A 171 -18.37 -8.93 11.96
N GLN A 172 -19.00 -9.55 10.96
CA GLN A 172 -20.36 -9.20 10.54
C GLN A 172 -21.44 -9.48 11.61
N ASP A 173 -21.13 -10.29 12.61
CA ASP A 173 -21.95 -10.59 13.80
C ASP A 173 -21.83 -9.51 14.90
N LEU A 174 -20.82 -8.65 14.84
CA LEU A 174 -20.62 -7.56 15.80
C LEU A 174 -20.90 -6.23 15.10
N VAL A 175 -21.96 -5.54 15.50
CA VAL A 175 -22.32 -4.15 15.09
C VAL A 175 -21.23 -3.11 15.45
N ARG A 176 -20.06 -3.55 15.93
CA ARG A 176 -18.95 -2.72 16.39
C ARG A 176 -17.64 -3.21 15.78
N THR A 177 -16.86 -2.27 15.25
CA THR A 177 -15.44 -2.48 14.91
C THR A 177 -14.69 -2.83 16.19
N VAL A 178 -14.13 -4.04 16.26
CA VAL A 178 -13.30 -4.45 17.39
C VAL A 178 -11.87 -4.00 17.07
N ILE A 179 -11.41 -2.99 17.79
CA ILE A 179 -9.99 -2.62 17.84
C ILE A 179 -9.33 -3.70 18.68
N LYS A 180 -8.60 -4.61 18.04
CA LYS A 180 -7.73 -5.53 18.76
C LYS A 180 -6.39 -4.84 18.96
N GLU A 181 -5.82 -5.03 20.15
CA GLU A 181 -4.59 -4.43 20.70
C GLU A 181 -3.58 -3.97 19.63
N PRO A 182 -2.91 -2.81 19.83
CA PRO A 182 -1.90 -2.35 18.89
C PRO A 182 -0.91 -3.49 18.60
N LEU A 183 -0.62 -3.76 17.33
CA LEU A 183 0.60 -4.50 17.08
C LEU A 183 1.72 -3.59 17.53
N ASP A 184 2.56 -4.06 18.45
CA ASP A 184 3.79 -3.36 18.86
C ASP A 184 4.74 -3.08 17.68
N THR A 185 4.42 -3.52 16.46
CA THR A 185 5.24 -3.28 15.28
C THR A 185 4.38 -2.94 14.06
N MET A 186 4.71 -1.83 13.41
CA MET A 186 4.48 -1.60 11.98
C MET A 186 5.75 -2.10 11.27
N PRO A 187 5.83 -3.39 10.88
CA PRO A 187 7.10 -3.99 10.47
C PRO A 187 7.61 -3.27 9.22
N PRO A 188 8.84 -2.77 9.23
CA PRO A 188 9.36 -2.05 8.08
C PRO A 188 9.55 -3.02 6.91
N GLY A 189 9.11 -2.59 5.74
CA GLY A 189 9.65 -3.13 4.49
C GLY A 189 10.97 -2.45 4.13
N LYS A 190 11.44 -2.67 2.91
CA LYS A 190 12.65 -2.02 2.39
C LYS A 190 12.32 -1.17 1.17
N PHE A 191 12.73 0.09 1.22
CA PHE A 191 12.87 0.91 0.03
C PHE A 191 14.27 0.71 -0.54
N TRP A 192 14.36 0.52 -1.84
CA TRP A 192 15.60 0.26 -2.55
C TRP A 192 15.90 1.45 -3.46
N THR A 193 17.19 1.69 -3.73
CA THR A 193 17.53 2.52 -4.89
C THR A 193 17.17 1.78 -6.19
N PRO A 194 17.04 2.46 -7.34
CA PRO A 194 16.80 1.80 -8.62
C PRO A 194 17.89 0.79 -8.98
N GLU A 195 19.15 1.08 -8.63
CA GLU A 195 20.29 0.21 -8.87
C GLU A 195 20.22 -1.03 -7.98
N GLU A 196 19.97 -0.85 -6.68
CA GLU A 196 19.81 -1.97 -5.74
C GLU A 196 18.60 -2.82 -6.10
N TRP A 197 17.48 -2.19 -6.49
CA TRP A 197 16.28 -2.89 -6.93
C TRP A 197 16.58 -3.74 -8.16
N THR A 198 17.26 -3.18 -9.15
CA THR A 198 17.62 -3.93 -10.35
C THR A 198 18.53 -5.10 -10.02
N ALA A 199 19.53 -4.89 -9.15
CA ALA A 199 20.43 -5.95 -8.70
C ALA A 199 19.69 -7.05 -7.92
N GLU A 200 18.89 -6.68 -6.93
CA GLU A 200 18.11 -7.61 -6.11
C GLU A 200 17.12 -8.40 -6.96
N MET A 201 16.35 -7.72 -7.83
CA MET A 201 15.37 -8.39 -8.69
C MET A 201 16.03 -9.29 -9.74
N ARG A 202 17.26 -8.99 -10.20
CA ARG A 202 18.05 -9.87 -11.08
C ARG A 202 18.51 -11.15 -10.41
N LEU A 203 18.71 -11.17 -9.09
CA LEU A 203 19.02 -12.43 -8.38
C LEU A 203 17.88 -13.44 -8.47
N TYR A 204 16.68 -12.99 -8.79
CA TYR A 204 15.52 -13.82 -9.05
C TYR A 204 15.28 -14.08 -10.55
N ASP A 205 16.17 -13.65 -11.45
CA ASP A 205 16.10 -13.96 -12.89
C ASP A 205 16.59 -15.41 -13.14
N PRO A 206 15.78 -16.29 -13.77
CA PRO A 206 16.13 -17.69 -14.03
C PRO A 206 17.31 -17.85 -15.01
N PHE A 207 17.72 -16.78 -15.70
CA PHE A 207 18.89 -16.78 -16.57
C PHE A 207 20.12 -16.13 -15.91
N HIS A 208 20.03 -15.74 -14.64
CA HIS A 208 21.18 -15.21 -13.91
C HIS A 208 22.24 -16.31 -13.75
N PRO A 209 23.55 -16.04 -13.87
CA PRO A 209 24.59 -17.09 -13.74
C PRO A 209 24.62 -17.79 -12.38
N SER A 210 23.99 -17.22 -11.36
CA SER A 210 23.80 -17.89 -10.08
C SER A 210 22.54 -18.77 -10.05
N ALA A 211 21.63 -18.69 -11.03
CA ALA A 211 20.34 -19.40 -11.15
C ALA A 211 20.45 -20.93 -10.92
N ASP A 212 21.61 -21.51 -11.26
CA ASP A 212 21.88 -22.94 -11.10
C ASP A 212 22.15 -23.38 -9.64
N LEU A 213 22.43 -22.45 -8.72
CA LEU A 213 22.54 -22.75 -7.28
C LEU A 213 21.18 -22.84 -6.58
N TRP A 214 20.08 -22.53 -7.27
CA TRP A 214 18.76 -22.31 -6.64
C TRP A 214 17.73 -23.42 -6.91
N HIS A 215 18.13 -24.51 -7.57
CA HIS A 215 17.25 -25.64 -7.90
C HIS A 215 17.27 -26.81 -6.91
N ASP A 216 18.00 -26.72 -5.79
CA ASP A 216 17.96 -27.79 -4.79
C ASP A 216 16.89 -27.53 -3.71
N TYR A 217 15.63 -27.73 -4.09
CA TYR A 217 14.56 -28.02 -3.13
C TYR A 217 13.72 -29.18 -3.62
N SER A 218 14.30 -30.37 -3.49
CA SER A 218 13.52 -31.55 -3.16
C SER A 218 13.10 -31.48 -1.69
N ARG A 219 11.78 -31.28 -1.44
CA ARG A 219 10.94 -31.80 -0.33
C ARG A 219 9.78 -30.86 0.00
#